data_AF-A0A1Q5X514-F1
#
_entry.id   AF-A0A1Q5X514-F1
#
_cell.length_a   1.000
_cell.length_b   1.000
_cell.length_c   1.000
_cell.angle_alpha   90.00
_cell.angle_beta   90.00
_cell.angle_gamma   90.00
#
_symmetry.space_group_name_H-M   'P 1'
#
loop_
_entity.id
_entity.type
_entity.pdbx_description
1 polymer ?
#
loop_
_entity_poly.entity_id
_entity_poly.type
_entity_poly.pdbx_seq_one_letter_code
_entity_poly.pdbx_strand_id
1 'polypeptide(L)'
;MDGFGDGTFRPNQAVSRQEAIVTIIRALRLADAALATRNSGAQAELDVYTDSGRIAGWASGAVQSAIQSGLIKGYGNELRPQESLTRAETTVLLYRMLLQAALINH
;
A
#
# COMPACT_ATOMS: atom_id res chain seq x y z
N MET A 1 -10.37 11.27 -0.46
CA MET A 1 -9.47 11.06 0.67
C MET A 1 -10.08 11.81 1.81
N ASP A 2 -10.58 11.15 2.84
CA ASP A 2 -10.51 11.82 4.13
C ASP A 2 -9.03 11.76 4.49
N GLY A 3 -8.33 12.83 4.13
CA GLY A 3 -7.06 13.13 4.76
C GLY A 3 -7.31 13.19 6.27
N PHE A 4 -6.25 13.08 7.05
CA PHE A 4 -6.29 13.63 8.40
C PHE A 4 -7.11 14.93 8.35
N GLY A 5 -8.12 15.07 9.20
CA GLY A 5 -9.19 16.09 9.08
C GLY A 5 -8.72 17.55 9.10
N ASP A 6 -7.42 17.79 8.94
CA ASP A 6 -6.68 19.05 8.88
C ASP A 6 -6.01 19.33 7.51
N GLY A 7 -6.16 18.48 6.49
CA GLY A 7 -5.67 18.74 5.13
C GLY A 7 -4.15 18.89 5.00
N THR A 8 -3.38 18.44 6.00
CA THR A 8 -1.94 18.69 6.06
C THR A 8 -1.14 17.51 5.54
N PHE A 9 -0.33 17.73 4.50
CA PHE A 9 0.70 16.79 4.06
C PHE A 9 1.94 16.96 4.97
N ARG A 10 2.27 15.95 5.77
CA ARG A 10 3.37 15.98 6.75
C ARG A 10 4.51 15.06 6.31
N PRO A 11 5.36 15.48 5.35
CA PRO A 11 6.39 14.60 4.75
C PRO A 11 7.47 14.13 5.73
N ASN A 12 7.60 14.80 6.89
CA ASN A 12 8.56 14.45 7.94
C ASN A 12 7.96 13.63 9.08
N GLN A 13 6.64 13.42 9.10
CA GLN A 13 6.02 12.56 10.09
C GLN A 13 6.15 11.11 9.64
N ALA A 14 6.50 10.23 10.58
CA ALA A 14 6.54 8.80 10.30
C ALA A 14 5.14 8.32 9.89
N VAL A 15 5.02 7.82 8.66
CA VAL A 15 3.78 7.26 8.12
C VAL A 15 3.77 5.77 8.40
N SER A 16 2.66 5.24 8.91
CA SER A 16 2.53 3.79 9.09
C SER A 16 2.49 3.09 7.73
N ARG A 17 2.93 1.84 7.71
CA ARG A 17 2.97 1.04 6.48
C ARG A 17 1.62 0.98 5.78
N GLN A 18 0.53 0.79 6.53
CA GLN A 18 -0.82 0.75 5.97
C GLN A 18 -1.25 2.09 5.34
N GLU A 19 -0.87 3.23 5.93
CA GLU A 19 -1.17 4.56 5.39
C GLU A 19 -0.42 4.79 4.07
N ALA A 20 0.85 4.38 4.01
CA ALA A 20 1.66 4.46 2.80
C ALA A 20 1.06 3.59 1.68
N ILE A 21 0.67 2.36 2.00
CA ILE A 21 0.03 1.44 1.04
C ILE A 21 -1.27 2.04 0.49
N VAL A 22 -2.13 2.57 1.36
CA VAL A 22 -3.39 3.22 0.94
C VAL A 22 -3.11 4.41 0.02
N THR A 23 -2.10 5.21 0.33
CA THR A 23 -1.71 6.36 -0.49
C THR A 23 -1.22 5.92 -1.87
N ILE A 24 -0.36 4.91 -1.94
CA ILE A 24 0.18 4.38 -3.19
C ILE A 24 -0.93 3.78 -4.06
N ILE A 25 -1.80 2.96 -3.48
CA ILE A 25 -2.93 2.36 -4.22
C ILE A 25 -3.85 3.46 -4.76
N ARG A 26 -4.13 4.51 -3.98
CA ARG A 26 -4.91 5.66 -4.47
C ARG A 26 -4.21 6.39 -5.61
N ALA A 27 -2.89 6.62 -5.50
CA ALA A 27 -2.11 7.29 -6.54
C ALA A 27 -2.05 6.46 -7.84
N LEU A 28 -1.89 5.14 -7.74
CA LEU A 28 -1.94 4.22 -8.89
C LEU A 28 -3.32 4.23 -9.57
N ARG A 29 -4.41 4.27 -8.79
CA ARG A 29 -5.77 4.41 -9.33
C ARG A 29 -5.97 5.71 -10.10
N LEU A 30 -5.27 6.77 -9.72
CA LEU A 30 -5.33 8.09 -10.38
C LEU A 30 -4.43 8.16 -11.61
N ALA A 31 -3.26 7.49 -11.58
CA ALA A 31 -2.27 7.54 -12.64
C ALA A 31 -2.67 6.76 -13.91
N ASP A 32 -3.41 5.65 -13.78
CA ASP A 32 -4.01 4.97 -14.93
C ASP A 32 -5.08 3.94 -14.48
N ALA A 33 -6.34 4.17 -14.84
CA ALA A 33 -7.53 3.45 -14.37
C ALA A 33 -7.55 1.93 -14.67
N ALA A 34 -6.61 1.43 -15.47
CA ALA A 34 -6.49 0.03 -15.89
C ALA A 34 -5.77 -0.89 -14.88
N LEU A 35 -4.95 -0.36 -13.97
CA LEU A 35 -4.33 -1.16 -12.89
C LEU A 35 -5.27 -1.38 -11.72
N ALA A 36 -6.19 -0.44 -11.50
CA ALA A 36 -7.24 -0.50 -10.49
C ALA A 36 -8.30 -1.60 -10.77
N THR A 37 -8.49 -1.93 -12.04
CA THR A 37 -9.52 -2.86 -12.54
C THR A 37 -9.01 -4.29 -12.71
N ARG A 38 -7.71 -4.54 -12.55
CA ARG A 38 -7.13 -5.89 -12.74
C ARG A 38 -7.29 -6.85 -11.56
N ASN A 39 -8.09 -6.53 -10.54
CA ASN A 39 -8.38 -7.45 -9.43
C ASN A 39 -9.85 -7.35 -9.01
N SER A 40 -10.74 -7.86 -9.87
CA SER A 40 -12.11 -8.22 -9.50
C SER A 40 -12.23 -9.74 -9.61
N GLY A 41 -11.84 -10.48 -8.57
CA GLY A 41 -12.13 -11.92 -8.55
C GLY A 41 -11.50 -12.72 -7.43
N ALA A 42 -10.19 -12.58 -7.18
CA ALA A 42 -9.54 -13.25 -6.07
C ALA A 42 -9.39 -12.24 -4.93
N GLN A 43 -9.92 -12.54 -3.75
CA GLN A 43 -9.56 -11.86 -2.52
C GLN A 43 -8.26 -12.50 -2.02
N ALA A 44 -7.18 -11.73 -1.83
CA ALA A 44 -5.98 -12.27 -1.20
C ALA A 44 -6.33 -12.55 0.25
N GLU A 45 -6.12 -13.79 0.68
CA GLU A 45 -6.34 -14.20 2.06
C GLU A 45 -5.30 -13.51 2.94
N LEU A 46 -5.74 -12.51 3.69
CA LEU A 46 -4.91 -11.85 4.69
C LEU A 46 -4.70 -12.75 5.92
N ASP A 47 -5.49 -13.81 6.05
CA ASP A 47 -5.46 -14.76 7.18
C ASP A 47 -4.17 -15.57 7.27
N VAL A 48 -3.37 -15.60 6.19
CA VAL A 48 -2.01 -16.16 6.22
C VAL A 48 -1.06 -15.33 7.09
N TYR A 49 -1.40 -14.08 7.38
CA TYR A 49 -0.60 -13.18 8.20
C TYR A 49 -1.12 -13.14 9.64
N THR A 50 -0.21 -13.33 10.59
CA THR A 50 -0.53 -13.42 12.03
C THR A 50 -1.02 -12.09 12.61
N ASP A 51 -0.69 -10.98 11.96
CA ASP A 51 -1.03 -9.63 12.38
C ASP A 51 -2.07 -8.97 11.46
N SER A 52 -2.78 -9.75 10.64
CA SER A 52 -3.86 -9.28 9.78
C SER A 52 -4.96 -8.50 10.54
N GLY A 53 -5.24 -8.92 11.78
CA GLY A 53 -6.17 -8.22 12.68
C GLY A 53 -5.71 -6.82 13.12
N ARG A 54 -4.45 -6.45 12.89
CA ARG A 54 -3.92 -5.09 13.18
C ARG A 54 -4.14 -4.12 12.01
N ILE A 55 -4.58 -4.62 10.86
CA ILE A 55 -4.90 -3.78 9.70
C ILE A 55 -6.18 -3.01 10.00
N ALA A 56 -6.13 -1.68 9.86
CA ALA A 56 -7.33 -0.89 10.00
C ALA A 56 -8.34 -1.23 8.89
N GLY A 57 -9.64 -1.25 9.21
CA GLY A 57 -10.69 -1.62 8.25
C GLY A 57 -10.66 -0.81 6.95
N TRP A 58 -10.33 0.48 7.03
CA TRP A 58 -10.17 1.37 5.87
C TRP A 58 -8.93 1.06 5.01
N ALA A 59 -7.93 0.37 5.56
CA ALA A 59 -6.71 -0.01 4.88
C ALA A 59 -6.77 -1.41 4.26
N SER A 60 -7.64 -2.29 4.78
CA SER A 60 -7.72 -3.71 4.40
C SER A 60 -7.78 -3.93 2.88
N GLY A 61 -8.70 -3.26 2.18
CA GLY A 61 -8.81 -3.38 0.73
C GLY A 61 -7.56 -2.95 -0.03
N ALA A 62 -6.88 -1.89 0.42
CA ALA A 62 -5.65 -1.43 -0.23
C ALA A 62 -4.47 -2.39 0.04
N VAL A 63 -4.34 -2.90 1.27
CA VAL A 63 -3.33 -3.90 1.63
C VAL A 63 -3.52 -5.16 0.79
N GLN A 64 -4.76 -5.61 0.65
CA GLN A 64 -5.11 -6.76 -0.18
C GLN A 64 -4.72 -6.55 -1.65
N SER A 65 -5.11 -5.42 -2.26
CA SER A 65 -4.73 -5.09 -3.64
C SER A 65 -3.20 -4.98 -3.82
N ALA A 66 -2.50 -4.44 -2.83
CA ALA A 66 -1.06 -4.30 -2.86
C ALA A 66 -0.34 -5.65 -2.81
N ILE A 67 -0.86 -6.63 -2.07
CA ILE A 67 -0.32 -8.00 -2.04
C ILE A 67 -0.58 -8.71 -3.38
N GLN A 68 -1.80 -8.62 -3.90
CA GLN A 68 -2.18 -9.26 -5.17
C GLN A 68 -1.39 -8.74 -6.36
N SER A 69 -1.14 -7.43 -6.40
CA SER A 69 -0.33 -6.81 -7.45
C SER A 69 1.17 -7.09 -7.30
N GLY A 70 1.60 -7.73 -6.21
CA GLY A 70 3.01 -7.93 -5.88
C GLY A 70 3.75 -6.64 -5.50
N LEU A 71 3.02 -5.53 -5.31
CA LEU A 71 3.57 -4.24 -4.88
C LEU A 71 4.26 -4.39 -3.51
N ILE A 72 3.60 -5.11 -2.59
CA ILE A 72 4.14 -5.42 -1.27
C ILE A 72 4.28 -6.93 -1.06
N LYS A 73 5.17 -7.28 -0.14
CA LYS A 73 5.31 -8.61 0.43
C LYS A 73 5.35 -8.47 1.95
N GLY A 74 4.86 -9.49 2.65
CA GLY A 74 5.02 -9.58 4.10
C GLY A 74 6.46 -9.90 4.51
N TYR A 75 6.72 -9.76 5.80
CA TYR A 75 7.95 -10.16 6.45
C TYR A 75 7.71 -11.53 7.09
N GLY A 76 7.98 -12.60 6.34
CA GLY A 76 7.57 -13.94 6.74
C GLY A 76 6.03 -14.03 6.80
N ASN A 77 5.50 -14.25 8.00
CA ASN A 77 4.07 -14.33 8.28
C ASN A 77 3.48 -13.03 8.87
N GLU A 78 4.19 -11.90 8.80
CA GLU A 78 3.70 -10.60 9.29
C GLU A 78 3.58 -9.57 8.15
N LEU A 79 2.66 -8.61 8.30
CA LEU A 79 2.49 -7.46 7.40
C LEU A 79 3.01 -6.15 7.99
N ARG A 80 3.05 -6.05 9.32
CA ARG A 80 3.45 -4.89 10.12
C ARG A 80 2.69 -3.62 9.74
N PRO A 81 1.34 -3.66 9.71
CA PRO A 81 0.54 -2.57 9.13
C PRO A 81 0.66 -1.24 9.87
N GLN A 82 0.86 -1.30 11.19
CA GLN A 82 0.95 -0.13 12.07
C GLN A 82 2.39 0.36 12.30
N GLU A 83 3.39 -0.40 11.85
CA GLU A 83 4.78 0.02 12.00
C GLU A 83 5.11 1.15 11.03
N SER A 84 5.98 2.05 11.47
CA SER A 84 6.50 3.12 10.63
C SER A 84 7.45 2.55 9.59
N LEU A 85 7.32 3.00 8.34
CA LEU A 85 8.28 2.64 7.30
C LEU A 85 9.60 3.37 7.50
N THR A 86 10.70 2.66 7.30
CA THR A 86 12.01 3.30 7.16
C THR A 86 12.09 4.07 5.83
N ARG A 87 13.06 4.99 5.72
CA ARG A 87 13.34 5.70 4.46
C ARG A 87 13.62 4.72 3.31
N ALA A 88 14.38 3.65 3.58
CA ALA A 88 14.72 2.64 2.58
C ALA A 88 13.48 1.89 2.08
N GLU A 89 12.61 1.45 2.98
CA GLU A 89 11.38 0.74 2.61
C GLU A 89 10.40 1.65 1.85
N THR A 90 10.31 2.92 2.25
CA THR A 90 9.51 3.93 1.54
C THR A 90 10.02 4.09 0.10
N THR A 91 11.34 4.23 -0.09
CA THR A 91 11.95 4.31 -1.42
C THR A 91 11.67 3.07 -2.27
N VAL A 92 11.76 1.87 -1.69
CA VAL A 92 11.45 0.61 -2.40
C VAL A 92 10.00 0.57 -2.85
N LEU A 93 9.06 1.00 -1.99
CA LEU A 93 7.65 1.04 -2.34
C LEU A 93 7.34 2.04 -3.45
N LEU A 94 7.93 3.24 -3.39
CA LEU A 94 7.80 4.25 -4.44
C LEU A 94 8.41 3.79 -5.76
N TYR A 95 9.58 3.17 -5.71
CA TYR A 95 10.24 2.61 -6.91
C TYR A 95 9.36 1.56 -7.60
N ARG A 96 8.79 0.63 -6.82
CA ARG A 96 7.85 -0.39 -7.36
C ARG A 96 6.57 0.23 -7.91
N MET A 97 6.04 1.27 -7.25
CA MET A 97 4.90 2.01 -7.76
C MET A 97 5.20 2.64 -9.12
N LEU A 98 6.35 3.30 -9.27
CA LEU A 98 6.74 3.97 -10.51
C LEU A 98 6.95 2.96 -11.66
N LEU A 99 7.54 1.79 -11.36
CA LEU A 99 7.65 0.69 -12.32
C LEU A 99 6.27 0.15 -12.73
N GLN A 100 5.38 -0.10 -11.77
CA GLN A 100 4.04 -0.60 -12.08
C GLN A 100 3.21 0.41 -12.89
N ALA A 101 3.39 1.70 -12.64
CA ALA A 101 2.77 2.78 -13.40
C ALA A 101 3.43 3.04 -14.77
N ALA A 102 4.46 2.26 -15.15
CA ALA A 102 5.25 2.45 -16.37
C ALA A 102 5.83 3.88 -16.52
N LEU A 103 6.06 4.57 -15.39
CA LEU A 103 6.62 5.93 -15.37
C LEU A 103 8.14 5.93 -15.44
N ILE A 104 8.77 4.79 -15.17
CA ILE A 104 10.21 4.56 -15.30
C ILE A 104 10.43 3.19 -15.95
N ASN A 105 11.42 3.11 -16.86
CA ASN A 105 11.89 1.86 -17.46
C ASN A 105 13.29 1.53 -16.93
N HIS A 106 13.65 0.24 -17.04
CA HIS A 106 14.97 -0.29 -16.67
C HIS A 106 16.10 0.24 -17.57
#